data_AF-A0A968TSZ8-F1
#
_entry.id   AF-A0A968TSZ8-F1
#
_cell.length_a   1.000
_cell.length_b   1.000
_cell.length_c   1.000
_cell.angle_alpha   90.00
_cell.angle_beta   90.00
_cell.angle_gamma   90.00
#
_symmetry.space_group_name_H-M   'P 1'
#
loop_
_entity.id
_entity.type
_entity.pdbx_description
1 polymer ?
#
loop_
_entity_poly.entity_id
_entity_poly.type
_entity_poly.pdbx_seq_one_letter_code
_entity_poly.pdbx_strand_id
1 'polypeptide(L)' 'MPLPTIAEIDDRLRHLPPEKLAVVYDFVSYLLDRDASELLADVTTGARATMLASEAVLRRDWDRPEEDVAWAHL' A
#
# COMPACT_ATOMS: atom_id res chain seq x y z
N MET A 1 -1.39 21.59 -21.11
CA MET A 1 -2.61 22.00 -20.37
C MET A 1 -2.21 22.11 -18.90
N PRO A 2 -2.35 23.28 -18.26
CA PRO A 2 -2.08 23.41 -16.83
C PRO A 2 -3.08 22.58 -16.01
N LEU A 3 -2.64 22.11 -14.84
CA LEU A 3 -3.51 21.40 -13.91
C LEU A 3 -4.48 22.41 -13.27
N PRO A 4 -5.77 22.05 -13.12
CA PRO A 4 -6.74 22.91 -12.45
C PRO A 4 -6.37 23.07 -10.97
N THR A 5 -6.58 24.26 -10.45
CA THR A 5 -6.42 24.58 -9.03
C THR A 5 -7.66 24.14 -8.23
N ILE A 6 -7.51 23.99 -6.90
CA ILE A 6 -8.65 23.67 -6.01
C ILE A 6 -9.77 24.71 -6.12
N ALA A 7 -9.42 25.99 -6.26
CA ALA A 7 -10.40 27.06 -6.42
C ALA A 7 -11.23 26.91 -7.72
N GLU A 8 -10.59 26.54 -8.82
CA GLU A 8 -11.28 26.30 -10.10
C GLU A 8 -12.16 25.04 -10.06
N ILE A 9 -11.75 24.02 -9.31
CA ILE A 9 -12.57 22.81 -9.09
C ILE A 9 -13.79 23.16 -8.25
N ASP A 10 -13.62 23.86 -7.13
CA ASP A 10 -14.71 24.24 -6.23
C ASP A 10 -15.75 25.12 -6.96
N ASP A 11 -15.28 26.09 -7.76
CA ASP A 11 -16.17 26.92 -8.58
C ASP A 11 -17.02 26.07 -9.54
N ARG A 12 -16.43 25.07 -10.21
CA ARG A 12 -17.18 24.17 -11.09
C ARG A 12 -18.17 23.28 -10.33
N LEU A 13 -17.83 22.82 -9.13
CA LEU A 13 -18.72 22.00 -8.30
C LEU A 13 -19.96 22.77 -7.86
N ARG A 14 -19.84 24.08 -7.56
CA ARG A 14 -20.98 24.92 -7.17
C ARG A 14 -22.04 25.08 -8.26
N HIS A 15 -21.66 24.89 -9.54
CA HIS A 15 -22.57 24.98 -10.68
C HIS A 15 -23.19 23.62 -11.06
N LEU A 16 -22.79 22.52 -10.42
CA LEU A 16 -23.34 21.20 -10.70
C LEU A 16 -24.71 21.01 -10.01
N PRO A 17 -25.65 20.29 -10.65
CA PRO A 17 -26.87 19.86 -9.99
C PRO A 17 -26.56 18.83 -8.89
N PRO A 18 -27.36 18.80 -7.81
CA PRO A 18 -27.05 18.03 -6.60
C PRO A 18 -26.94 16.52 -6.85
N GLU A 19 -27.67 15.98 -7.81
CA GLU A 19 -27.61 14.56 -8.16
C GLU A 19 -26.22 14.16 -8.69
N LYS A 20 -25.54 15.09 -9.38
CA LYS A 20 -24.19 14.86 -9.89
C LYS A 20 -23.12 15.07 -8.83
N LEU A 21 -23.39 15.89 -7.80
CA LEU A 21 -22.47 16.05 -6.67
C LEU A 21 -22.26 14.74 -5.90
N ALA A 22 -23.32 13.93 -5.76
CA ALA A 22 -23.21 12.60 -5.16
C ALA A 22 -22.23 11.70 -5.95
N VAL A 23 -22.32 11.70 -7.28
CA VAL A 23 -21.42 10.93 -8.14
C VAL A 23 -19.97 11.42 -8.04
N VAL A 24 -19.77 12.74 -8.00
CA VAL A 24 -18.42 13.31 -7.80
C VAL A 24 -17.86 12.90 -6.45
N TYR A 25 -18.68 12.96 -5.39
CA TYR A 25 -18.27 12.55 -4.05
C TYR A 25 -17.88 11.07 -4.00
N ASP A 26 -18.67 10.18 -4.59
CA ASP A 26 -18.36 8.75 -4.69
C ASP A 26 -17.05 8.52 -5.45
N PHE A 27 -16.84 9.26 -6.55
CA PHE A 27 -15.62 9.13 -7.34
C PHE A 27 -14.38 9.61 -6.58
N VAL A 28 -14.46 10.74 -5.88
CA VAL A 28 -13.36 11.24 -5.03
C VAL A 28 -13.07 10.26 -3.90
N SER A 29 -14.11 9.72 -3.26
CA SER A 29 -13.99 8.71 -2.21
C SER A 29 -13.28 7.46 -2.73
N TYR A 30 -13.66 6.99 -3.92
CA TYR A 30 -12.99 5.88 -4.60
C TYR A 30 -11.51 6.16 -4.89
N LEU A 31 -11.17 7.36 -5.37
CA LEU A 31 -9.77 7.71 -5.66
C LEU A 31 -8.91 7.71 -4.39
N LEU A 32 -9.43 8.25 -3.29
CA LEU A 32 -8.73 8.26 -2.00
C LEU A 32 -8.52 6.85 -1.44
N ASP A 33 -9.54 6.00 -1.52
CA ASP A 33 -9.47 4.61 -1.07
C ASP A 33 -8.53 3.77 -1.94
N ARG A 34 -8.52 4.03 -3.25
CA ARG A 34 -7.60 3.40 -4.19
C ARG A 34 -6.14 3.77 -3.91
N ASP A 35 -5.83 5.05 -3.72
CA ASP A 35 -4.45 5.48 -3.39
C ASP A 35 -3.98 4.82 -2.09
N ALA A 36 -4.85 4.74 -1.08
CA ALA A 36 -4.55 4.03 0.16
C ALA A 36 -4.30 2.53 -0.07
N SER A 37 -5.11 1.89 -0.91
CA SER A 37 -4.98 0.47 -1.26
C SER A 37 -3.71 0.18 -2.07
N GLU A 38 -3.34 1.05 -3.01
CA GLU A 38 -2.10 0.94 -3.78
C GLU A 38 -0.86 1.09 -2.88
N LEU A 39 -0.88 2.03 -1.93
CA LEU A 39 0.18 2.16 -0.92
C LEU A 39 0.31 0.90 -0.05
N LEU A 40 -0.81 0.30 0.38
CA LEU A 40 -0.80 -0.96 1.13
C LEU A 40 -0.29 -2.14 0.28
N ALA A 41 -0.62 -2.19 -1.00
CA ALA A 41 -0.12 -3.20 -1.93
C ALA A 41 1.40 -3.11 -2.14
N ASP A 42 1.94 -1.90 -2.22
CA ASP A 42 3.39 -1.67 -2.34
C ASP A 42 4.12 -2.07 -1.05
N VAL A 43 3.60 -1.68 0.11
CA VAL A 43 4.16 -2.07 1.42
C VAL A 43 4.15 -3.59 1.61
N THR A 44 3.04 -4.27 1.27
CA THR A 44 2.95 -5.73 1.39
C THR A 44 3.89 -6.44 0.42
N THR A 45 4.08 -5.90 -0.78
CA THR A 45 5.05 -6.42 -1.76
C THR A 45 6.49 -6.27 -1.25
N GLY A 46 6.85 -5.10 -0.72
CA GLY A 46 8.16 -4.85 -0.13
C GLY A 46 8.45 -5.72 1.10
N ALA A 47 7.46 -5.87 1.99
CA ALA A 47 7.57 -6.75 3.17
C ALA A 47 7.74 -8.22 2.76
N ARG A 48 6.98 -8.69 1.76
CA ARG A 48 7.11 -10.05 1.23
C ARG A 48 8.46 -10.28 0.55
N ALA A 49 8.95 -9.32 -0.23
CA ALA A 49 10.27 -9.39 -0.86
C ALA A 49 11.39 -9.46 0.19
N THR A 50 11.29 -8.67 1.25
CA THR A 50 12.24 -8.68 2.37
C THR A 50 12.21 -10.01 3.12
N MET A 51 11.01 -10.54 3.43
CA MET A 51 10.84 -11.84 4.06
C MET A 51 11.49 -12.97 3.26
N LEU A 52 11.27 -13.01 1.94
CA LEU A 52 11.87 -14.02 1.04
C LEU A 52 13.40 -13.86 0.93
N ALA A 53 13.91 -12.62 0.94
CA ALA A 53 15.36 -12.39 0.94
C ALA A 53 16.02 -12.87 2.25
N SER A 54 15.34 -12.68 3.39
CA SER A 54 15.81 -13.18 4.68
C SER A 54 15.72 -14.70 4.79
N GLU A 55 14.79 -15.38 4.09
CA GLU A 55 14.63 -16.84 4.13
C GLU A 55 15.93 -17.58 3.77
N ALA A 56 16.63 -17.14 2.73
CA ALA A 56 17.87 -17.80 2.29
C ALA A 56 19.02 -17.65 3.31
N VAL A 57 19.09 -16.51 3.99
CA VAL A 57 20.09 -16.24 5.03
C VAL A 57 19.77 -17.05 6.29
N LEU A 58 18.50 -17.04 6.72
CA LEU A 58 18.04 -17.79 7.89
C LEU A 58 18.21 -19.30 7.70
N ARG A 59 17.90 -19.84 6.52
CA ARG A 59 18.09 -21.27 6.24
C ARG A 59 19.56 -21.69 6.35
N ARG A 60 20.48 -20.88 5.81
CA ARG A 60 21.93 -21.14 5.89
C ARG A 60 22.43 -21.14 7.34
N ASP A 61 21.94 -20.22 8.16
CA ASP A 61 22.38 -20.12 9.54
C ASP A 61 21.70 -21.18 10.44
N TRP A 62 20.48 -21.62 10.09
CA TRP A 62 19.74 -22.72 10.74
C TRP A 62 20.33 -24.11 10.45
N ASP A 63 20.81 -24.37 9.24
CA ASP A 63 21.40 -25.67 8.84
C ASP A 63 22.85 -25.86 9.37
N ARG A 64 23.28 -25.07 10.35
CA ARG A 64 24.61 -25.22 10.95
C ARG A 64 24.60 -26.35 11.98
N PRO A 65 25.60 -27.27 11.92
CA PRO A 65 25.69 -28.37 12.89
C PRO A 65 25.91 -27.88 14.33
N GLU A 66 26.34 -26.63 14.50
CA GLU A 66 26.52 -25.96 15.79
C GLU A 66 25.17 -25.67 16.47
N GLU A 67 24.14 -25.35 15.67
CA GLU A 67 22.77 -25.19 16.14
C GLU A 67 22.20 -26.56 16.55
N ASP A 68 22.35 -27.61 15.75
CA ASP A 68 21.88 -28.96 16.13
C ASP A 68 22.42 -29.42 17.51
N VAL A 69 23.66 -29.06 17.84
CA VAL A 69 24.26 -29.30 19.17
C VAL A 69 23.63 -28.39 20.23
N ALA A 70 23.51 -27.08 19.96
CA ALA A 70 22.92 -26.13 20.90
C ALA A 70 21.46 -26.46 21.26
N TRP A 71 20.69 -26.99 20.30
CA TRP A 71 19.30 -27.37 20.49
C TRP A 71 19.12 -28.80 21.02
N ALA A 72 20.13 -29.68 20.92
CA ALA A 72 20.08 -31.03 21.49
C ALA A 72 20.07 -31.06 23.03
N HIS A 73 20.24 -29.91 23.68
CA HIS A 73 20.29 -29.78 25.14
C HIS A 73 19.11 -29.00 25.74
N LEU A 74 18.13 -28.61 24.92
CA LEU A 74 16.86 -27.98 25.30
C LEU A 74 15.75 -29.02 25.48
#